data_AF-A0A2V9ZYV5-F1
#
_entry.id   AF-A0A2V9ZYV5-F1
#
_cell.length_a   1.000
_cell.length_b   1.000
_cell.length_c   1.000
_cell.angle_alpha   90.00
_cell.angle_beta   90.00
_cell.angle_gamma   90.00
#
_symmetry.space_group_name_H-M   'P 1'
#
loop_
_entity.id
_entity.type
_entity.pdbx_description
1 polymer ?
#
loop_
_entity_poly.entity_id
_entity_poly.type
_entity_poly.pdbx_seq_one_letter_code
_entity_poly.pdbx_strand_id
1 'polypeptide(L)'
;MNWSEQVILVTGGTGSFGKQFVEIMLREYGPKKLIIFSRDELKQHEMRASGFDHPSLRYFLGDVRDPERLSRALAGVTVVVHAAALKQVPACEYNPFEAIQTNIMG
;
A
#
# COMPACT_ATOMS: atom_id res chain seq x y z
N MET A 1 -20.65 1.86 -6.21
CA MET A 1 -19.90 2.67 -5.23
C MET A 1 -19.41 3.91 -5.94
N ASN A 2 -19.55 5.11 -5.36
CA ASN A 2 -19.01 6.32 -5.97
C ASN A 2 -17.52 6.48 -5.59
N TRP A 3 -16.62 6.05 -6.48
CA TRP A 3 -15.17 6.05 -6.23
C TRP A 3 -14.60 7.46 -6.04
N SER A 4 -15.16 8.46 -6.71
CA SER A 4 -14.71 9.85 -6.63
C SER A 4 -14.83 10.49 -5.23
N GLU A 5 -15.55 9.83 -4.32
CA GLU A 5 -15.65 10.20 -2.90
C GLU A 5 -14.78 9.36 -1.98
N GLN A 6 -14.21 8.25 -2.47
CA GLN A 6 -13.46 7.29 -1.67
C GLN A 6 -11.99 7.67 -1.51
N VAL A 7 -11.50 7.54 -0.28
CA VAL A 7 -10.09 7.64 0.06
C VAL A 7 -9.58 6.23 0.30
N ILE A 8 -8.69 5.76 -0.57
CA ILE A 8 -8.23 4.38 -0.58
C ILE A 8 -6.80 4.33 -0.08
N LEU A 9 -6.50 3.42 0.85
CA LEU A 9 -5.14 3.10 1.26
C LEU A 9 -4.76 1.70 0.82
N VAL A 10 -3.60 1.57 0.18
CA VAL A 10 -3.03 0.30 -0.27
C VAL A 10 -1.77 0.00 0.53
N THR A 11 -1.84 -0.94 1.48
CA THR A 11 -0.62 -1.45 2.14
C THR A 11 0.15 -2.33 1.17
N GLY A 12 1.48 -2.25 1.17
CA GLY A 12 2.29 -2.96 0.17
C GLY A 12 2.08 -2.43 -1.25
N GLY A 13 1.62 -1.17 -1.38
CA GLY A 13 1.22 -0.59 -2.67
C GLY A 13 2.32 -0.48 -3.72
N THR A 14 3.60 -0.59 -3.33
CA THR A 14 4.74 -0.64 -4.26
C THR A 14 5.02 -2.04 -4.82
N GLY A 15 4.33 -3.08 -4.35
CA GLY A 15 4.42 -4.45 -4.88
C GLY A 15 3.72 -4.61 -6.23
N SER A 16 3.92 -5.76 -6.88
CA SER A 16 3.36 -6.05 -8.21
C SER A 16 1.83 -5.90 -8.27
N PHE A 17 1.12 -6.49 -7.29
CA PHE A 17 -0.34 -6.33 -7.18
C PHE A 17 -0.72 -4.87 -6.91
N GLY A 18 -0.03 -4.20 -5.98
CA GLY A 18 -0.31 -2.81 -5.61
C GLY A 18 -0.20 -1.86 -6.80
N LYS A 19 0.87 -1.98 -7.61
CA LYS A 19 1.06 -1.18 -8.83
C LYS A 19 -0.07 -1.39 -9.83
N GLN A 20 -0.41 -2.65 -10.13
CA GLN A 20 -1.49 -2.96 -11.07
C GLN A 20 -2.85 -2.46 -10.59
N PHE A 21 -3.15 -2.64 -9.30
CA PHE A 21 -4.37 -2.12 -8.69
C PHE A 21 -4.46 -0.60 -8.82
N VAL A 22 -3.39 0.11 -8.50
CA VAL A 22 -3.33 1.58 -8.59
C VAL A 22 -3.51 2.04 -10.03
N GLU A 23 -2.88 1.38 -11.00
CA GLU A 23 -3.05 1.68 -12.42
C GLU A 23 -4.52 1.60 -12.85
N ILE A 24 -5.18 0.49 -12.53
CA ILE A 24 -6.60 0.27 -12.85
C ILE A 24 -7.48 1.32 -12.15
N MET A 25 -7.22 1.59 -10.87
CA MET A 25 -8.00 2.58 -10.12
C MET A 25 -7.88 3.99 -10.71
N LEU A 26 -6.69 4.39 -11.16
CA LEU A 26 -6.49 5.69 -11.79
C LEU A 26 -7.12 5.75 -13.19
N ARG A 27 -7.00 4.68 -13.97
CA ARG A 27 -7.45 4.64 -15.37
C ARG A 27 -8.97 4.51 -15.51
N GLU A 28 -9.61 3.71 -14.66
CA GLU A 28 -11.01 3.30 -14.86
C GLU A 28 -11.98 3.89 -13.83
N TYR A 29 -11.52 4.17 -12.61
CA TYR A 29 -12.42 4.47 -11.49
C TYR A 29 -12.28 5.88 -10.91
N GLY A 30 -11.10 6.50 -10.96
CA GLY A 30 -10.87 7.88 -10.56
C GLY A 30 -11.24 8.18 -9.09
N PRO A 31 -10.57 7.57 -8.09
CA PRO A 31 -10.91 7.81 -6.70
C PRO A 31 -10.47 9.19 -6.19
N LYS A 32 -11.11 9.67 -5.11
CA LYS A 32 -10.77 10.96 -4.47
C LYS A 32 -9.29 11.05 -4.12
N LYS A 33 -8.75 9.97 -3.54
CA LYS A 33 -7.36 9.86 -3.12
C LYS A 33 -6.93 8.39 -3.10
N LEU A 34 -5.73 8.11 -3.57
CA LEU A 34 -5.06 6.81 -3.47
C LEU A 34 -3.77 6.97 -2.68
N ILE A 35 -3.68 6.28 -1.56
CA ILE A 35 -2.54 6.33 -0.63
C ILE A 35 -1.74 5.04 -0.79
N ILE A 36 -0.50 5.18 -1.24
CA ILE A 36 0.49 4.10 -1.30
C ILE A 36 1.21 4.04 0.04
N PHE A 37 0.99 2.96 0.79
CA PHE A 37 1.64 2.75 2.08
C PHE A 37 2.66 1.59 1.99
N SER A 38 3.94 1.90 2.15
CA SER A 38 5.02 0.91 2.13
C SER A 38 6.27 1.41 2.86
N ARG A 39 7.23 0.50 3.10
CA ARG A 39 8.46 0.75 3.87
C ARG A 39 9.65 1.21 3.04
N ASP A 40 9.60 0.97 1.74
CA ASP A 40 10.74 1.08 0.84
C ASP A 40 10.64 2.39 0.06
N GLU A 41 11.39 3.40 0.52
CA GLU A 41 11.44 4.72 -0.09
C GLU A 41 11.88 4.66 -1.55
N LEU A 42 12.89 3.84 -1.87
CA LEU A 42 13.39 3.70 -3.24
C LEU A 42 12.29 3.18 -4.16
N LYS A 43 11.55 2.16 -3.75
CA LYS A 43 10.42 1.65 -4.57
C LYS A 43 9.29 2.67 -4.73
N GLN A 44 9.05 3.55 -3.74
CA GLN A 44 8.09 4.64 -3.89
C GLN A 44 8.58 5.68 -4.89
N HIS A 45 9.88 6.03 -4.84
CA HIS A 45 10.52 6.92 -5.79
C HIS A 45 10.47 6.37 -7.21
N GLU A 46 10.88 5.11 -7.41
CA GLU A 46 10.84 4.42 -8.71
C GLU A 46 9.42 4.35 -9.27
N MET A 47 8.43 4.04 -8.44
CA MET A 47 7.02 4.01 -8.85
C MET A 47 6.56 5.40 -9.32
N ARG A 48 6.91 6.47 -8.60
CA ARG A 48 6.58 7.82 -9.04
C ARG A 48 7.27 8.17 -10.36
N ALA A 49 8.57 7.87 -10.47
CA ALA A 49 9.37 8.11 -11.67
C ALA A 49 8.85 7.31 -12.88
N SER A 50 8.22 6.15 -12.66
CA SER A 50 7.60 5.34 -13.72
C SER A 50 6.20 5.82 -14.13
N GLY A 51 5.77 7.01 -13.73
CA GLY A 51 4.51 7.64 -14.18
C GLY A 51 3.36 7.59 -13.18
N PHE A 52 3.52 6.99 -12.00
CA PHE A 52 2.52 7.05 -10.94
C PHE A 52 2.62 8.37 -10.15
N ASP A 53 2.40 9.50 -10.82
CA ASP A 53 2.49 10.85 -10.23
C ASP A 53 1.18 11.66 -10.37
N HIS A 54 0.05 10.95 -10.44
CA HIS A 54 -1.27 11.58 -10.54
C HIS A 54 -1.60 12.45 -9.31
N PRO A 55 -2.29 13.61 -9.45
CA PRO A 55 -2.60 14.51 -8.33
C PRO A 55 -3.39 13.90 -7.16
N SER A 56 -4.08 12.77 -7.39
CA SER A 56 -4.80 12.03 -6.34
C SER A 56 -3.92 11.03 -5.57
N LEU A 57 -2.68 10.77 -6.01
CA LEU A 57 -1.76 9.86 -5.34
C LEU A 57 -1.05 10.51 -4.15
N ARG A 58 -0.91 9.76 -3.07
CA ARG A 58 -0.09 10.12 -1.91
C ARG A 58 0.80 8.94 -1.55
N TYR A 59 2.03 9.23 -1.15
CA TYR A 59 3.02 8.23 -0.78
C TYR A 59 3.34 8.37 0.69
N PHE A 60 3.02 7.35 1.47
CA PHE A 60 3.23 7.30 2.90
C PHE A 60 4.26 6.21 3.22
N LEU A 61 5.40 6.63 3.78
CA LEU A 61 6.39 5.70 4.33
C LEU A 61 5.87 5.16 5.67
N GLY A 62 5.85 3.83 5.84
CA GLY A 62 5.47 3.19 7.09
C GLY A 62 5.46 1.66 7.02
N ASP A 63 5.41 1.03 8.19
CA ASP A 63 5.33 -0.42 8.36
C ASP A 63 3.94 -0.80 8.92
N VAL A 64 3.35 -1.90 8.45
CA VAL A 64 2.11 -2.46 9.01
C VAL A 64 2.32 -2.97 10.43
N ARG A 65 3.56 -3.29 10.79
CA ARG A 65 3.98 -3.67 12.15
C ARG A 65 3.98 -2.50 13.15
N ASP A 66 3.84 -1.26 12.68
CA ASP A 66 3.77 -0.06 13.51
C ASP A 66 2.31 0.44 13.58
N PRO A 67 1.55 0.09 14.64
CA PRO A 67 0.13 0.40 14.74
C PRO A 67 -0.14 1.90 14.84
N GLU A 68 0.76 2.67 15.45
CA GLU A 68 0.59 4.13 15.55
C GLU A 68 0.78 4.78 14.19
N ARG A 69 1.80 4.37 13.44
CA ARG A 69 2.05 4.87 12.09
C ARG A 69 0.92 4.51 11.13
N LEU A 70 0.41 3.28 11.23
CA LEU A 70 -0.72 2.80 10.44
C LEU A 70 -2.01 3.55 10.79
N SER A 71 -2.30 3.74 12.08
CA SER A 71 -3.44 4.53 12.55
C SER A 71 -3.45 5.95 11.97
N ARG A 72 -2.29 6.63 11.97
CA ARG A 72 -2.14 7.94 11.32
C ARG A 72 -2.38 7.89 9.80
N ALA A 73 -1.95 6.81 9.14
CA ALA A 73 -2.14 6.64 7.70
C ALA A 73 -3.61 6.35 7.33
N LEU A 74 -4.35 5.69 8.22
CA LEU A 74 -5.76 5.33 8.07
C LEU A 74 -6.73 6.48 8.35
N ALA A 75 -6.26 7.61 8.89
CA ALA A 75 -7.11 8.75 9.20
C ALA A 75 -7.86 9.28 7.95
N GLY A 76 -9.19 9.15 7.96
CA GLY A 76 -10.07 9.56 6.85
C GLY A 76 -10.05 8.63 5.64
N VAL A 77 -9.43 7.44 5.75
CA VAL A 77 -9.51 6.38 4.74
C VAL A 77 -10.89 5.72 4.81
N THR A 78 -11.52 5.51 3.65
CA THR A 78 -12.83 4.85 3.54
C THR A 78 -12.72 3.42 3.03
N VAL A 79 -11.64 3.08 2.33
CA VAL A 79 -11.37 1.72 1.81
C VAL A 79 -9.91 1.35 2.05
N VAL A 80 -9.67 0.15 2.57
CA VAL A 80 -8.33 -0.42 2.72
C VAL A 80 -8.18 -1.61 1.78
N VAL A 81 -7.11 -1.59 1.00
CA VAL A 81 -6.62 -2.74 0.24
C VAL A 81 -5.34 -3.20 0.90
N HIS A 82 -5.40 -4.32 1.64
CA HIS A 82 -4.27 -4.80 2.42
C HIS A 82 -3.47 -5.83 1.60
N ALA A 83 -2.32 -5.41 1.05
CA ALA A 83 -1.45 -6.24 0.21
C ALA A 83 0.02 -6.28 0.71
N ALA A 84 0.31 -5.73 1.90
CA ALA A 84 1.59 -5.89 2.56
C ALA A 84 1.73 -7.32 3.09
N ALA A 85 2.75 -8.06 2.65
CA ALA A 85 3.05 -9.39 3.16
C ALA A 85 4.50 -9.79 2.84
N LEU A 86 5.04 -10.70 3.64
CA LEU A 86 6.12 -11.59 3.22
C LEU A 86 5.51 -12.77 2.47
N LYS A 87 5.90 -12.92 1.20
CA LYS A 87 5.24 -13.85 0.26
C LYS A 87 6.18 -14.88 -0.39
N GLN A 88 7.46 -14.87 -0.03
CA GLN A 88 8.44 -15.82 -0.57
C GLN A 88 8.56 -16.98 0.39
N VAL A 89 8.19 -18.19 -0.06
CA VAL A 89 8.16 -19.41 0.78
C VAL A 89 9.49 -19.62 1.51
N PRO A 90 10.67 -19.63 0.85
CA PRO A 90 11.92 -19.87 1.55
C PRO A 90 12.24 -18.81 2.62
N ALA A 91 11.86 -17.55 2.37
CA ALA A 91 12.09 -16.46 3.33
C ALA A 91 11.20 -16.61 4.57
N CYS A 92 9.94 -17.02 4.38
CA CYS A 92 9.01 -17.25 5.49
C CYS A 92 9.37 -18.50 6.31
N GLU A 93 9.85 -19.57 5.66
CA GLU A 93 10.31 -20.78 6.36
C GLU A 93 11.57 -20.53 7.18
N TYR A 94 12.52 -19.75 6.64
CA TYR A 94 13.75 -19.41 7.35
C TYR A 94 13.55 -18.34 8.43
N ASN A 95 12.57 -17.44 8.25
CA ASN A 95 12.28 -16.33 9.17
C ASN A 95 10.79 -16.36 9.61
N PRO A 96 10.36 -17.41 10.34
CA PRO A 96 8.93 -17.60 10.64
C PRO A 96 8.35 -16.49 11.52
N PHE A 97 9.13 -15.97 12.49
CA PHE A 97 8.69 -14.84 13.31
C PHE A 97 8.49 -13.56 12.49
N GLU A 98 9.32 -13.31 11.46
CA GLU A 98 9.13 -12.17 10.56
C GLU A 98 7.85 -12.30 9.73
N ALA A 99 7.52 -13.53 9.31
CA ALA A 99 6.26 -13.83 8.64
C ALA A 99 5.06 -13.61 9.56
N ILE A 100 5.12 -14.05 10.82
CA ILE A 100 4.07 -13.80 11.82
C ILE A 100 3.90 -12.29 12.04
N GLN A 101 4.99 -11.56 12.26
CA GLN A 101 4.93 -10.12 12.52
C GLN A 101 4.31 -9.35 11.33
N THR A 102 4.61 -9.75 10.09
CA THR A 102 4.10 -9.03 8.90
C THR A 102 2.71 -9.47 8.47
N ASN A 103 2.42 -10.77 8.52
CA ASN A 103 1.25 -11.34 7.86
C ASN A 103 0.11 -11.66 8.84
N ILE A 104 0.37 -11.66 10.15
CA ILE A 104 -0.62 -11.97 11.19
C ILE A 104 -0.79 -10.78 12.13
N MET A 105 0.31 -10.23 12.65
CA MET A 105 0.25 -9.13 13.62
C MET A 105 0.05 -7.75 12.97
N GLY A 106 0.58 -7.55 11.76
CA GLY A 106 0.43 -6.33 10.97
C GLY A 106 -0.75 -6.42 10.01
#